data_AF-A0A382NYS8-F1
#
_entry.id   AF-A0A382NYS8-F1
#
_cell.length_a   1.000
_cell.length_b   1.000
_cell.length_c   1.000
_cell.angle_alpha   90.00
_cell.angle_beta   90.00
_cell.angle_gamma   90.00
#
_symmetry.space_group_name_H-M   'P 1'
#
loop_
_entity.id
_entity.type
_entity.pdbx_description
1 polymer ?
#
loop_
_entity_poly.entity_id
_entity_poly.type
_entity_poly.pdbx_seq_one_letter_code
_entity_poly.pdbx_strand_id
1 'polypeptide(L)'
;MKKGNSLQQIMKDIDFKGILFLLLVGLSFFIGDLTKNPLNPGLPNSSLPESGEEGNPASRLEFDWLRLKSPHSNTIPIGIERRALEFSKTIPIRRNFSGGLKRSKGFGTSLEWNSRGPYNVGGRTRALAIDVSDSNTFIAGGVSGGIWRSNDSGETWEKMTKSDQLHSVTSIAQDSREGFTNIWYAGTGEGRGNSAGGRGAPFRGDGIYKSTDNGYTWALLPSTSTKMPEIFEYLDYSWRIKVHPISGH
;
A
#
# COMPACT_ATOMS: atom_id res chain seq x y z
N MET A 1 12.04 -79.31 -41.85
CA MET A 1 12.82 -78.60 -40.81
C MET A 1 12.97 -77.13 -41.20
N LYS A 2 12.19 -76.23 -40.58
CA LYS A 2 12.36 -74.77 -40.76
C LYS A 2 13.52 -74.32 -39.86
N LYS A 3 14.63 -73.87 -40.46
CA LYS A 3 15.72 -73.21 -39.73
C LYS A 3 15.22 -71.81 -39.33
N GLY A 4 15.06 -71.57 -38.03
CA GLY A 4 14.81 -70.23 -37.50
C GLY A 4 16.07 -69.36 -37.67
N ASN A 5 15.90 -68.15 -38.18
CA ASN A 5 16.97 -67.15 -38.21
C ASN A 5 17.37 -66.80 -36.77
N SER A 6 18.67 -66.75 -36.50
CA SER A 6 19.17 -66.36 -35.18
C SER A 6 18.86 -64.88 -34.91
N LEU A 7 18.66 -64.53 -33.64
CA LEU A 7 18.43 -63.16 -33.18
C LEU A 7 19.49 -62.17 -33.69
N GLN A 8 20.72 -62.64 -33.95
CA GLN A 8 21.79 -61.81 -34.51
C GLN A 8 21.58 -61.41 -35.97
N GLN A 9 20.81 -62.19 -36.74
CA GLN A 9 20.45 -61.84 -38.12
C GLN A 9 19.39 -60.73 -38.17
N ILE A 10 18.42 -60.76 -37.24
CA ILE A 10 17.33 -59.79 -37.14
C ILE A 10 17.85 -58.41 -36.68
N MET A 11 18.91 -58.38 -35.86
CA MET A 11 19.51 -57.13 -35.38
C MET A 11 20.40 -56.43 -36.42
N LYS A 12 20.84 -57.11 -37.48
CA LYS A 12 21.67 -56.49 -38.54
C LYS A 12 20.87 -55.65 -39.55
N ASP A 13 19.57 -55.87 -39.65
CA ASP A 13 18.68 -55.16 -40.58
C ASP A 13 18.00 -53.92 -39.95
N ILE A 14 18.27 -53.65 -38.66
CA ILE A 14 17.76 -52.46 -37.98
C ILE A 14 18.76 -51.33 -38.21
N ASP A 15 18.40 -50.39 -39.10
CA ASP A 15 19.15 -49.15 -39.29
C ASP A 15 19.00 -48.23 -38.06
N PHE A 16 19.81 -48.53 -37.04
CA PHE A 16 19.89 -47.75 -35.81
C PHE A 16 20.28 -46.30 -36.06
N LYS A 17 20.98 -45.98 -37.16
CA LYS A 17 21.35 -44.60 -37.50
C LYS A 17 20.14 -43.84 -38.03
N GLY A 18 19.32 -44.45 -38.87
CA GLY A 18 18.05 -43.88 -39.34
C GLY A 18 17.03 -43.63 -38.23
N ILE A 19 16.89 -44.59 -37.30
CA ILE A 19 15.99 -44.46 -36.14
C ILE A 19 16.48 -43.36 -35.18
N LEU A 20 17.78 -43.30 -34.91
CA LEU A 20 18.35 -42.25 -34.06
C LEU A 20 18.23 -40.86 -34.70
N PHE A 21 18.39 -40.76 -36.02
CA PHE A 21 18.20 -39.51 -36.76
C PHE A 21 16.75 -39.01 -36.72
N LEU A 22 15.77 -39.91 -36.92
CA LEU A 22 14.34 -39.56 -36.80
C LEU A 22 13.94 -39.15 -35.38
N LEU A 23 14.51 -39.78 -34.34
CA LEU A 23 14.32 -39.37 -32.95
C LEU A 23 14.93 -38.00 -32.65
N LEU A 24 16.12 -37.70 -33.18
CA LEU A 24 16.78 -36.40 -33.00
C LEU A 24 16.06 -35.26 -33.74
N VAL A 25 15.61 -35.51 -34.97
CA VAL A 25 14.82 -34.54 -35.74
C VAL A 25 13.44 -34.35 -35.11
N GLY A 26 12.81 -35.42 -34.61
CA GLY A 26 11.55 -35.35 -33.87
C GLY A 26 11.65 -34.53 -32.57
N LEU A 27 12.76 -34.65 -31.84
CA LEU A 27 13.03 -33.81 -30.66
C LEU A 27 13.22 -32.33 -31.04
N SER A 28 13.85 -32.03 -32.19
CA SER A 28 14.07 -30.64 -32.61
C SER A 28 12.80 -29.87 -32.98
N PHE A 29 11.69 -30.56 -33.30
CA PHE A 29 10.38 -29.92 -33.52
C PHE A 29 9.56 -29.72 -32.24
N PHE A 30 9.89 -30.42 -31.14
CA PHE A 30 9.23 -30.26 -29.83
C PHE A 30 9.97 -29.34 -28.86
N ILE A 31 11.24 -29.01 -29.14
CA ILE A 31 11.98 -27.98 -28.42
C ILE A 31 11.65 -26.64 -29.08
N GLY A 32 10.43 -26.15 -28.85
CA GLY A 32 10.14 -24.73 -29.00
C GLY A 32 11.16 -23.93 -28.17
N ASP A 33 11.60 -22.80 -28.70
CA ASP A 33 12.71 -21.97 -28.21
C ASP A 33 12.59 -21.61 -26.71
N LEU A 34 13.05 -22.52 -25.85
CA LEU A 34 13.00 -22.46 -24.38
C LEU A 34 13.92 -21.38 -23.81
N THR A 35 14.66 -20.66 -24.65
CA THR A 35 15.64 -19.65 -24.24
C THR A 35 15.11 -18.23 -24.34
N LYS A 36 13.97 -18.01 -25.01
CA LYS A 36 13.35 -16.69 -25.07
C LYS A 36 12.50 -16.45 -23.83
N ASN A 37 12.94 -15.50 -23.01
CA ASN A 37 12.07 -14.92 -21.98
C ASN A 37 10.80 -14.40 -22.66
N PRO A 38 9.59 -14.79 -22.19
CA PRO A 38 8.37 -14.25 -22.75
C PRO A 38 8.36 -12.73 -22.56
N LEU A 39 7.96 -12.00 -23.59
CA LEU A 39 7.77 -10.55 -23.51
C LEU A 39 6.80 -10.23 -22.35
N ASN A 40 7.08 -9.15 -21.63
CA ASN A 40 6.22 -8.66 -20.56
C ASN A 40 4.81 -8.45 -21.13
N PRO A 41 3.78 -9.18 -20.67
CA PRO A 41 2.50 -9.24 -21.36
C PRO A 41 1.59 -8.03 -21.12
N GLY A 42 2.13 -6.92 -20.58
CA GLY A 42 1.39 -5.69 -20.33
C GLY A 42 0.51 -5.75 -19.08
N LEU A 43 -0.20 -4.65 -18.82
CA LEU A 43 -1.17 -4.55 -17.73
C LEU A 43 -2.36 -5.49 -18.00
N PRO A 44 -2.79 -6.31 -17.01
CA PRO A 44 -3.96 -7.17 -17.19
C PRO A 44 -5.24 -6.33 -17.38
N ASN A 45 -6.16 -6.84 -18.20
CA ASN A 45 -7.51 -6.28 -18.28
C ASN A 45 -8.19 -6.36 -16.90
N SER A 46 -8.74 -5.23 -16.43
CA SER A 46 -9.13 -4.98 -15.05
C SER A 46 -10.46 -5.58 -14.61
N SER A 47 -11.04 -6.52 -15.36
CA SER A 47 -12.31 -7.17 -14.98
C SER A 47 -12.05 -8.58 -14.46
N LEU A 48 -11.89 -8.69 -13.14
CA LEU A 48 -11.99 -9.98 -12.45
C LEU A 48 -13.49 -10.34 -12.33
N PRO A 49 -13.91 -11.58 -12.62
CA PRO A 49 -15.21 -12.05 -12.19
C PRO A 49 -15.19 -12.22 -10.66
N GLU A 50 -16.02 -11.45 -9.99
CA GLU A 50 -16.28 -11.53 -8.55
C GLU A 50 -17.09 -12.80 -8.28
N SER A 51 -16.41 -13.93 -8.13
CA SER A 51 -17.04 -15.19 -7.72
C SER A 51 -16.22 -15.83 -6.60
N GLY A 52 -16.55 -15.45 -5.37
CA GLY A 52 -16.12 -16.09 -4.15
C GLY A 52 -16.77 -15.39 -2.95
N GLU A 53 -17.36 -16.14 -2.02
CA GLU A 53 -17.78 -15.57 -0.74
C GLU A 53 -16.56 -14.94 -0.06
N GLU A 54 -16.59 -13.62 0.15
CA GLU A 54 -15.54 -12.88 0.86
C GLU A 54 -15.28 -13.50 2.23
N GLY A 55 -14.02 -13.83 2.54
CA GLY A 55 -13.57 -14.04 3.92
C GLY A 55 -13.24 -15.47 4.38
N ASN A 56 -13.33 -16.50 3.52
CA ASN A 56 -12.83 -17.84 3.88
C ASN A 56 -11.29 -17.91 3.76
N PRO A 57 -10.55 -18.52 4.72
CA PRO A 57 -9.10 -18.79 4.58
C PRO A 57 -8.69 -19.47 3.27
N ALA A 58 -9.57 -20.30 2.69
CA ALA A 58 -9.35 -20.96 1.40
C ALA A 58 -9.39 -19.98 0.20
N SER A 59 -10.17 -18.90 0.28
CA SER A 59 -10.32 -17.92 -0.81
C SER A 59 -9.00 -17.20 -1.11
N ARG A 60 -8.12 -17.07 -0.11
CA ARG A 60 -6.78 -16.50 -0.31
C ARG A 60 -5.89 -17.38 -1.19
N LEU A 61 -5.97 -18.71 -1.01
CA LEU A 61 -5.19 -19.67 -1.79
C LEU A 61 -5.64 -19.66 -3.26
N GLU A 62 -6.95 -19.62 -3.48
CA GLU A 62 -7.53 -19.52 -4.82
C GLU A 62 -7.17 -18.19 -5.50
N PHE A 63 -7.24 -17.08 -4.77
CA PHE A 63 -6.81 -15.78 -5.26
C PHE A 63 -5.32 -15.79 -5.68
N ASP A 64 -4.43 -16.31 -4.84
CA ASP A 64 -3.01 -16.40 -5.16
C ASP A 64 -2.73 -17.36 -6.33
N TRP A 65 -3.50 -18.43 -6.48
CA TRP A 65 -3.44 -19.33 -7.63
C TRP A 65 -3.88 -18.66 -8.94
N LEU A 66 -4.98 -17.90 -8.91
CA LEU A 66 -5.50 -17.18 -10.07
C LEU A 66 -4.54 -16.09 -10.57
N ARG A 67 -3.70 -15.51 -9.69
CA ARG A 67 -2.65 -14.55 -10.07
C ARG A 67 -1.54 -15.15 -10.96
N LEU A 68 -1.47 -16.48 -11.06
CA LEU A 68 -0.53 -17.18 -11.95
C LEU A 68 -1.08 -17.35 -13.38
N LYS A 69 -2.33 -16.91 -13.63
CA LYS A 69 -2.90 -16.90 -14.99
C LYS A 69 -2.10 -15.98 -15.90
N SER A 70 -1.76 -16.48 -17.07
CA SER A 70 -1.22 -15.64 -18.13
C SER A 70 -2.32 -14.68 -18.61
N PRO A 71 -2.06 -13.37 -18.70
CA PRO A 71 -3.04 -12.41 -19.22
C PRO A 71 -3.31 -12.61 -20.71
N HIS A 72 -2.44 -13.31 -21.45
CA HIS A 72 -2.63 -13.59 -22.87
C HIS A 72 -3.49 -14.84 -23.12
N SER A 73 -3.24 -15.93 -22.38
CA SER A 73 -3.95 -17.20 -22.60
C SER A 73 -5.07 -17.46 -21.60
N ASN A 74 -5.28 -16.55 -20.63
CA ASN A 74 -6.25 -16.64 -19.52
C ASN A 74 -6.25 -17.99 -18.76
N THR A 75 -5.14 -18.70 -18.84
CA THR A 75 -4.94 -20.05 -18.32
C THR A 75 -3.66 -20.06 -17.51
N ILE A 76 -3.60 -20.93 -16.50
CA ILE A 76 -2.42 -21.11 -15.67
C ILE A 76 -1.48 -22.05 -16.42
N PRO A 77 -0.30 -21.58 -16.86
CA PRO A 77 0.61 -22.42 -17.61
C PRO A 77 1.11 -23.60 -16.76
N ILE A 78 1.23 -24.78 -17.36
CA ILE A 78 1.68 -26.00 -16.65
C ILE A 78 3.05 -25.74 -16.01
N GLY A 79 3.18 -26.03 -14.71
CA GLY A 79 4.42 -25.86 -13.95
C GLY A 79 4.84 -24.40 -13.71
N ILE A 80 3.93 -23.43 -13.84
CA ILE A 80 4.25 -22.00 -13.63
C ILE A 80 4.79 -21.72 -12.23
N GLU A 81 4.31 -22.43 -11.21
CA GLU A 81 4.81 -22.31 -9.84
C GLU A 81 6.29 -22.68 -9.73
N ARG A 82 6.69 -23.80 -10.35
CA ARG A 82 8.10 -24.22 -10.41
C ARG A 82 8.95 -23.18 -11.13
N ARG A 83 8.47 -22.66 -12.25
CA ARG A 83 9.16 -21.61 -13.02
C ARG A 83 9.28 -20.31 -12.23
N ALA A 84 8.26 -19.93 -11.47
CA ALA A 84 8.30 -18.78 -10.59
C ALA A 84 9.31 -18.98 -9.44
N LEU A 85 9.40 -20.18 -8.87
CA LEU A 85 10.40 -20.55 -7.86
C LEU A 85 11.83 -20.58 -8.41
N GLU A 86 12.02 -21.04 -9.64
CA GLU A 86 13.32 -20.98 -10.31
C GLU A 86 13.71 -19.54 -10.61
N PHE A 87 12.79 -18.74 -11.16
CA PHE A 87 13.02 -17.31 -11.41
C PHE A 87 13.31 -16.54 -10.12
N SER A 88 12.60 -16.81 -9.02
CA SER A 88 12.82 -16.12 -7.75
C SER A 88 14.23 -16.33 -7.20
N LYS A 89 14.83 -17.50 -7.42
CA LYS A 89 16.24 -17.78 -7.09
C LYS A 89 17.23 -16.96 -7.92
N THR A 90 16.84 -16.53 -9.11
CA THR A 90 17.68 -15.66 -9.97
C THR A 90 17.59 -14.19 -9.57
N ILE A 91 16.60 -13.80 -8.76
CA ILE A 91 16.45 -12.41 -8.33
C ILE A 91 17.65 -12.05 -7.44
N PRO A 92 18.42 -11.00 -7.78
CA PRO A 92 19.57 -10.61 -7.00
C PRO A 92 19.14 -10.20 -5.58
N ILE A 93 19.73 -10.85 -4.58
CA ILE A 93 19.49 -10.51 -3.18
C ILE A 93 20.30 -9.27 -2.83
N ARG A 94 19.86 -8.47 -1.85
CA ARG A 94 20.54 -7.23 -1.39
C ARG A 94 22.07 -7.38 -1.20
N ARG A 95 22.55 -8.56 -0.82
CA ARG A 95 23.99 -8.87 -0.66
C ARG A 95 24.76 -8.90 -1.98
N ASN A 96 24.08 -9.21 -3.10
CA ASN A 96 24.65 -9.24 -4.45
C ASN A 96 24.87 -7.82 -5.02
N PHE A 97 24.32 -6.79 -4.35
CA PHE A 97 24.61 -5.40 -4.66
C PHE A 97 25.80 -4.94 -3.81
N SER A 98 27.02 -5.13 -4.34
CA SER A 98 28.27 -4.64 -3.76
C SER A 98 28.40 -3.13 -3.96
N GLY A 99 27.63 -2.39 -3.18
CA GLY A 99 27.49 -0.96 -3.26
C GLY A 99 26.11 -0.63 -2.78
N GLY A 100 26.00 -0.08 -1.57
CA GLY A 100 24.76 0.55 -1.15
C GLY A 100 24.30 1.44 -2.30
N LEU A 101 23.04 1.29 -2.74
CA LEU A 101 22.45 2.09 -3.81
C LEU A 101 22.94 3.51 -3.61
N LYS A 102 23.91 3.96 -4.43
CA LYS A 102 24.32 5.35 -4.39
C LYS A 102 23.03 6.05 -4.74
N ARG A 103 22.46 6.80 -3.80
CA ARG A 103 21.40 7.76 -4.13
C ARG A 103 21.92 8.41 -5.39
N SER A 104 21.24 8.21 -6.52
CA SER A 104 21.57 9.00 -7.69
C SER A 104 21.59 10.43 -7.16
N LYS A 105 22.64 11.20 -7.46
CA LYS A 105 22.54 12.65 -7.31
C LYS A 105 21.32 12.97 -8.14
N GLY A 106 20.18 13.14 -7.47
CA GLY A 106 18.91 13.26 -8.15
C GLY A 106 19.14 14.36 -9.16
N PHE A 107 18.94 14.06 -10.44
CA PHE A 107 18.52 15.13 -11.32
C PHE A 107 17.39 15.81 -10.54
N GLY A 108 17.50 17.11 -10.33
CA GLY A 108 16.52 17.91 -9.58
C GLY A 108 15.17 17.98 -10.29
N THR A 109 14.72 16.88 -10.88
CA THR A 109 13.35 16.71 -11.34
C THR A 109 12.50 16.66 -10.09
N SER A 110 11.82 17.76 -9.82
CA SER A 110 10.67 17.79 -8.95
C SER A 110 9.75 16.62 -9.32
N LEU A 111 9.73 15.60 -8.47
CA LEU A 111 8.79 14.50 -8.64
C LEU A 111 7.41 15.00 -8.20
N GLU A 112 6.50 15.12 -9.15
CA GLU A 112 5.10 15.43 -8.86
C GLU A 112 4.36 14.15 -8.47
N TRP A 113 4.11 14.02 -7.17
CA TRP A 113 3.33 12.92 -6.61
C TRP A 113 1.85 13.24 -6.76
N ASN A 114 1.16 12.46 -7.59
CA ASN A 114 -0.29 12.58 -7.78
C ASN A 114 -1.02 11.42 -7.11
N SER A 115 -2.00 11.73 -6.25
CA SER A 115 -2.85 10.71 -5.63
C SER A 115 -3.71 10.03 -6.70
N ARG A 116 -3.65 8.70 -6.77
CA ARG A 116 -4.44 7.88 -7.71
C ARG A 116 -5.80 7.45 -7.13
N GLY A 117 -6.13 7.94 -5.94
CA GLY A 117 -7.37 7.58 -5.24
C GLY A 117 -7.24 6.33 -4.36
N PRO A 118 -8.35 5.90 -3.72
CA PRO A 118 -9.71 6.43 -3.89
C PRO A 118 -9.92 7.79 -3.21
N TYR A 119 -10.72 8.67 -3.82
CA TYR A 119 -10.94 10.05 -3.35
C TYR A 119 -12.01 10.17 -2.25
N ASN A 120 -12.78 9.10 -2.04
CA ASN A 120 -13.89 9.04 -1.08
C ASN A 120 -13.73 7.85 -0.12
N VAL A 121 -12.54 7.69 0.48
CA VAL A 121 -12.37 6.72 1.57
C VAL A 121 -12.60 7.45 2.89
N GLY A 122 -13.82 7.33 3.40
CA GLY A 122 -14.12 7.73 4.77
C GLY A 122 -13.24 6.94 5.74
N GLY A 123 -12.41 7.64 6.51
CA GLY A 123 -11.66 7.06 7.62
C GLY A 123 -12.42 7.17 8.94
N ARG A 124 -11.86 6.60 10.01
CA ARG A 124 -12.42 6.82 11.36
C ARG A 124 -12.20 8.28 11.79
N THR A 125 -13.28 9.05 11.81
CA THR A 125 -13.30 10.44 12.29
C THR A 125 -13.69 10.47 13.77
N ARG A 126 -12.95 11.25 14.58
CA ARG A 126 -13.23 11.43 16.02
C ARG A 126 -13.45 12.87 16.42
N ALA A 127 -13.02 13.81 15.59
CA ALA A 127 -13.19 15.24 15.83
C ALA A 127 -13.99 15.86 14.70
N LEU A 128 -14.95 16.71 15.06
CA LEU A 128 -15.70 17.59 14.17
C LEU A 128 -16.07 18.83 14.98
N ALA A 129 -15.88 20.00 14.38
CA ALA A 129 -16.30 21.26 14.95
C ALA A 129 -16.75 22.21 13.83
N ILE A 130 -17.71 23.05 14.15
CA ILE A 130 -18.28 24.08 13.28
C ILE A 130 -17.77 25.41 13.77
N ASP A 131 -17.30 26.26 12.86
CA ASP A 131 -16.82 27.60 13.20
C ASP A 131 -17.96 28.45 13.80
N VAL A 132 -17.73 29.00 14.99
CA VAL A 132 -18.70 29.87 15.68
C VAL A 132 -18.95 31.20 14.95
N SER A 133 -18.04 31.63 14.07
CA SER A 133 -18.16 32.85 13.26
C SER A 133 -18.74 32.61 11.86
N ASP A 134 -18.72 31.37 11.36
CA ASP A 134 -19.22 31.02 10.04
C ASP A 134 -19.76 29.58 10.01
N SER A 135 -21.08 29.43 9.91
CA SER A 135 -21.73 28.12 9.89
C SER A 135 -21.42 27.28 8.64
N ASN A 136 -20.72 27.81 7.63
CA ASN A 136 -20.27 27.03 6.48
C ASN A 136 -18.89 26.41 6.68
N THR A 137 -18.12 26.89 7.66
CA THR A 137 -16.75 26.42 7.88
C THR A 137 -16.74 25.29 8.91
N PHE A 138 -16.34 24.10 8.48
CA PHE A 138 -16.18 22.92 9.34
C PHE A 138 -14.73 22.49 9.41
N ILE A 139 -14.30 21.98 10.56
CA ILE A 139 -13.01 21.32 10.72
C ILE A 139 -13.22 19.92 11.30
N ALA A 140 -12.67 18.91 10.64
CA ALA A 140 -12.74 17.52 11.04
C ALA A 140 -11.34 16.93 11.28
N GLY A 141 -11.26 15.95 12.18
CA GLY A 141 -10.03 15.25 12.55
C GLY A 141 -10.19 13.74 12.44
N GLY A 142 -9.40 13.14 11.56
CA GLY A 142 -9.32 11.71 11.35
C GLY A 142 -8.24 11.06 12.20
N VAL A 143 -8.55 9.90 12.78
CA VAL A 143 -7.64 9.12 13.65
C VAL A 143 -6.37 8.67 12.93
N SER A 144 -6.39 8.59 11.60
CA SER A 144 -5.23 8.35 10.75
C SER A 144 -5.26 9.22 9.48
N GLY A 145 -6.10 10.26 9.50
CA GLY A 145 -6.42 11.07 8.33
C GLY A 145 -5.86 12.49 8.38
N GLY A 146 -5.45 12.96 9.56
CA GLY A 146 -5.09 14.35 9.80
C GLY A 146 -6.31 15.25 10.00
N ILE A 147 -6.07 16.54 9.84
CA ILE A 147 -7.01 17.65 9.94
C ILE A 147 -7.51 17.99 8.54
N TRP A 148 -8.81 18.17 8.43
CA TRP A 148 -9.53 18.51 7.22
C TRP A 148 -10.41 19.71 7.46
N ARG A 149 -10.53 20.58 6.47
CA ARG A 149 -11.35 21.78 6.52
C ARG A 149 -12.31 21.80 5.33
N SER A 150 -13.54 22.22 5.59
CA SER A 150 -14.56 22.53 4.60
C SER A 150 -14.98 23.99 4.77
N ASN A 151 -15.34 24.64 3.68
CA ASN A 151 -15.86 26.02 3.64
C ASN A 151 -17.24 26.10 2.97
N ASP A 152 -17.90 24.96 2.80
CA ASP A 152 -19.16 24.79 2.08
C ASP A 152 -20.09 23.80 2.81
N SER A 153 -20.14 23.90 4.14
CA SER A 153 -21.00 23.07 4.99
C SER A 153 -20.76 21.56 4.83
N GLY A 154 -19.54 21.16 4.50
CA GLY A 154 -19.12 19.77 4.39
C GLY A 154 -19.33 19.13 3.01
N GLU A 155 -19.69 19.90 1.98
CA GLU A 155 -19.79 19.40 0.60
C GLU A 155 -18.41 19.02 0.04
N THR A 156 -17.39 19.85 0.26
CA THR A 156 -16.01 19.59 -0.12
C THR A 156 -15.05 19.76 1.07
N TRP A 157 -13.95 19.01 1.03
CA TRP A 157 -12.96 18.95 2.10
C TRP A 157 -11.54 19.04 1.55
N GLU A 158 -10.73 19.88 2.17
CA GLU A 158 -9.30 19.99 1.90
C GLU A 158 -8.50 19.53 3.12
N LYS A 159 -7.43 18.77 2.88
CA LYS A 159 -6.55 18.30 3.93
C LYS A 159 -5.58 19.41 4.35
N MET A 160 -5.66 19.83 5.61
CA MET A 160 -4.82 20.89 6.18
C MET A 160 -3.51 20.35 6.76
N THR A 161 -3.47 19.06 7.12
CA THR A 161 -2.27 18.43 7.68
C THR A 161 -1.23 18.15 6.60
N LYS A 162 -0.01 18.63 6.83
CA LYS A 162 1.14 18.42 5.95
C LYS A 162 1.69 16.99 6.05
N SER A 163 2.49 16.58 5.08
CA SER A 163 3.08 15.23 5.02
C SER A 163 4.07 14.94 6.16
N ASP A 164 4.68 15.98 6.73
CA ASP A 164 5.65 15.94 7.82
C ASP A 164 5.02 16.06 9.22
N GLN A 165 3.70 16.23 9.29
CA GLN A 165 2.95 16.32 10.54
C GLN A 165 2.33 14.98 10.93
N LEU A 166 1.94 14.83 12.19
CA LEU A 166 1.21 13.64 12.64
C LEU A 166 -0.24 13.68 12.17
N HIS A 167 -0.72 12.56 11.63
CA HIS A 167 -2.08 12.43 11.07
C HIS A 167 -3.06 11.80 12.06
N SER A 168 -2.61 11.53 13.28
CA SER A 168 -3.42 10.90 14.34
C SER A 168 -4.20 11.96 15.12
N VAL A 169 -5.29 12.48 14.56
CA VAL A 169 -6.08 13.56 15.16
C VAL A 169 -7.35 13.00 15.79
N THR A 170 -7.60 13.37 17.04
CA THR A 170 -8.67 12.79 17.87
C THR A 170 -9.57 13.81 18.54
N SER A 171 -9.17 15.08 18.59
CA SER A 171 -9.98 16.18 19.14
C SER A 171 -9.65 17.50 18.46
N ILE A 172 -10.65 18.38 18.35
CA ILE A 172 -10.54 19.74 17.81
C ILE A 172 -11.36 20.67 18.71
N ALA A 173 -10.85 21.88 18.96
CA ALA A 173 -11.57 22.92 19.67
C ALA A 173 -11.21 24.30 19.10
N GLN A 174 -12.22 25.17 18.96
CA GLN A 174 -12.06 26.58 18.61
C GLN A 174 -12.00 27.43 19.88
N ASP A 175 -11.27 28.54 19.82
CA ASP A 175 -11.42 29.61 20.80
C ASP A 175 -12.70 30.40 20.52
N SER A 176 -13.64 30.40 21.46
CA SER A 176 -14.95 31.05 21.28
C SER A 176 -14.97 32.51 21.72
N ARG A 177 -13.84 33.08 22.15
CA ARG A 177 -13.77 34.47 22.61
C ARG A 177 -13.86 35.43 21.43
N GLU A 178 -14.54 36.55 21.64
CA GLU A 178 -14.64 37.61 20.66
C GLU A 178 -13.24 38.09 20.25
N GLY A 179 -12.98 38.15 18.94
CA GLY A 179 -11.68 38.52 18.38
C GLY A 179 -10.63 37.40 18.33
N PHE A 180 -10.94 36.19 18.80
CA PHE A 180 -10.01 35.05 18.81
C PHE A 180 -10.53 33.82 18.04
N THR A 181 -11.68 33.92 17.37
CA THR A 181 -12.33 32.79 16.69
C THR A 181 -11.51 32.21 15.53
N ASN A 182 -10.51 32.92 15.04
CA ASN A 182 -9.51 32.39 14.12
C ASN A 182 -8.53 31.38 14.75
N ILE A 183 -8.56 31.18 16.07
CA ILE A 183 -7.67 30.28 16.80
C ILE A 183 -8.33 28.93 17.01
N TRP A 184 -7.60 27.87 16.62
CA TRP A 184 -8.04 26.49 16.77
C TRP A 184 -6.94 25.62 17.37
N TYR A 185 -7.34 24.55 18.03
CA TYR A 185 -6.47 23.56 18.66
C TYR A 185 -6.87 22.15 18.22
N ALA A 186 -5.90 21.30 17.92
CA ALA A 186 -6.10 19.92 17.53
C ALA A 186 -5.21 18.99 18.38
N GLY A 187 -5.83 18.03 19.05
CA GLY A 187 -5.16 17.05 19.90
C GLY A 187 -4.76 15.83 19.10
N THR A 188 -3.55 15.34 19.37
CA THR A 188 -3.01 14.17 18.67
C THR A 188 -2.97 12.92 19.55
N GLY A 189 -2.86 11.77 18.88
CA GLY A 189 -2.67 10.47 19.49
C GLY A 189 -3.96 9.72 19.75
N GLU A 190 -3.91 8.40 19.57
CA GLU A 190 -5.02 7.49 19.75
C GLU A 190 -4.63 6.25 20.56
N GLY A 191 -5.05 6.20 21.82
CA GLY A 191 -4.78 5.10 22.75
C GLY A 191 -5.57 3.82 22.45
N ARG A 192 -6.70 3.88 21.73
CA ARG A 192 -7.46 2.67 21.33
C ARG A 192 -6.93 2.00 20.05
N GLY A 193 -5.96 2.65 19.41
CA GLY A 193 -5.32 2.23 18.18
C GLY A 193 -6.02 2.68 16.91
N ASN A 194 -5.23 2.93 15.86
CA ASN A 194 -5.74 3.24 14.53
C ASN A 194 -5.84 1.96 13.67
N SER A 195 -6.46 2.08 12.49
CA SER A 195 -6.72 0.96 11.58
C SER A 195 -5.47 0.20 11.12
N ALA A 196 -4.26 0.75 11.31
CA ALA A 196 -3.01 0.15 10.84
C ALA A 196 -2.43 -0.92 11.77
N GLY A 197 -2.84 -0.97 13.05
CA GLY A 197 -2.15 -1.79 14.06
C GLY A 197 -2.91 -3.01 14.62
N GLY A 198 -4.17 -3.22 14.24
CA GLY A 198 -5.03 -4.22 14.90
C GLY A 198 -5.61 -3.71 16.24
N ARG A 199 -6.42 -4.56 16.91
CA ARG A 199 -7.05 -4.19 18.18
C ARG A 199 -5.98 -3.95 19.26
N GLY A 200 -5.98 -2.76 19.87
CA GLY A 200 -5.09 -2.43 20.98
C GLY A 200 -3.70 -1.93 20.58
N ALA A 201 -3.48 -1.53 19.32
CA ALA A 201 -2.21 -0.96 18.86
C ALA A 201 -2.27 0.58 18.85
N PRO A 202 -1.90 1.25 19.96
CA PRO A 202 -2.07 2.69 20.08
C PRO A 202 -1.12 3.44 19.13
N PHE A 203 -1.56 4.61 18.68
CA PHE A 203 -0.73 5.53 17.91
C PHE A 203 -0.40 6.73 18.76
N ARG A 204 0.87 6.87 19.14
CA ARG A 204 1.33 8.04 19.91
C ARG A 204 1.16 9.31 19.08
N GLY A 205 0.67 10.34 19.75
CA GLY A 205 0.68 11.72 19.30
C GLY A 205 2.01 12.39 19.62
N ASP A 206 2.01 13.71 19.51
CA ASP A 206 3.12 14.59 19.86
C ASP A 206 2.55 15.91 20.40
N GLY A 207 1.54 15.83 21.28
CA GLY A 207 0.91 17.00 21.88
C GLY A 207 -0.23 17.63 21.07
N ILE A 208 -0.29 18.97 21.11
CA ILE A 208 -1.38 19.78 20.56
C ILE A 208 -0.88 20.63 19.40
N TYR A 209 -1.55 20.55 18.26
CA TYR A 209 -1.38 21.52 17.17
C TYR A 209 -2.28 22.74 17.39
N LYS A 210 -1.78 23.92 17.04
CA LYS A 210 -2.50 25.20 17.08
C LYS A 210 -2.53 25.83 15.69
N SER A 211 -3.69 26.35 15.31
CA SER A 211 -3.86 27.27 14.18
C SER A 211 -4.20 28.66 14.69
N THR A 212 -3.75 29.68 13.97
CA THR A 212 -4.08 31.11 14.21
C THR A 212 -4.67 31.78 12.98
N ASP A 213 -5.03 31.00 11.97
CA ASP A 213 -5.51 31.42 10.67
C ASP A 213 -6.78 30.64 10.27
N ASN A 214 -7.68 30.41 11.22
CA ASN A 214 -8.96 29.72 11.03
C ASN A 214 -8.85 28.29 10.45
N GLY A 215 -7.79 27.58 10.83
CA GLY A 215 -7.58 26.18 10.49
C GLY A 215 -6.84 25.92 9.17
N TYR A 216 -6.35 26.95 8.48
CA TYR A 216 -5.57 26.77 7.24
C TYR A 216 -4.18 26.21 7.50
N THR A 217 -3.48 26.69 8.53
CA THR A 217 -2.16 26.19 8.92
C THR A 217 -2.10 25.82 10.39
N TRP A 218 -1.32 24.78 10.68
CA TRP A 218 -1.21 24.19 12.02
C TRP A 218 0.25 24.10 12.41
N ALA A 219 0.59 24.58 13.60
CA ALA A 219 1.91 24.51 14.19
C ALA A 219 1.85 23.77 15.52
N LEU A 220 2.86 22.95 15.81
CA LEU A 220 2.91 22.23 17.06
C LEU A 220 3.14 23.19 18.22
N LEU A 221 2.32 23.12 19.27
CA LEU A 221 2.44 23.97 20.44
C LEU A 221 3.62 23.48 21.30
N PRO A 222 4.75 24.21 21.39
CA PRO A 222 5.98 23.68 21.97
C PRO A 222 5.87 23.30 23.45
N SER A 223 4.96 23.94 24.21
CA SER A 223 4.73 23.60 25.62
C SER A 223 4.02 22.26 25.82
N THR A 224 3.58 21.59 24.75
CA THR A 224 2.84 20.33 24.79
C THR A 224 3.61 19.14 24.21
N SER A 225 4.83 19.38 23.71
CA SER A 225 5.68 18.38 23.07
C SER A 225 7.11 18.51 23.55
N THR A 226 7.73 17.38 23.85
CA THR A 226 9.17 17.30 24.18
C THR A 226 10.02 17.11 22.92
N LYS A 227 9.40 16.83 21.77
CA LYS A 227 10.05 16.41 20.51
C LYS A 227 10.97 15.19 20.68
N MET A 228 10.76 14.39 21.72
CA MET A 228 11.53 13.20 22.05
C MET A 228 10.62 11.98 21.95
N PRO A 229 10.56 11.29 20.79
CA PRO A 229 9.62 10.18 20.56
C PRO A 229 9.88 8.97 21.48
N GLU A 230 11.07 8.89 22.08
CA GLU A 230 11.49 7.85 23.02
C GLU A 230 10.78 7.99 24.38
N ILE A 231 10.35 9.20 24.75
CA ILE A 231 9.77 9.54 26.05
C ILE A 231 8.26 9.52 25.91
N PHE A 232 7.59 8.96 26.92
CA PHE A 232 6.13 8.99 26.98
C PHE A 232 5.66 10.20 27.77
N GLU A 233 4.78 11.00 27.17
CA GLU A 233 4.16 12.17 27.79
C GLU A 233 2.64 12.06 27.86
N TYR A 234 2.03 12.74 28.82
CA TYR A 234 0.57 12.69 29.01
C TYR A 234 -0.20 13.17 27.76
N LEU A 235 0.34 14.16 27.04
CA LEU A 235 -0.29 14.72 25.84
C LEU A 235 0.00 13.94 24.55
N ASP A 236 0.73 12.82 24.63
CA ASP A 236 0.86 11.87 23.51
C ASP A 236 -0.47 11.15 23.21
N TYR A 237 -1.43 11.21 24.13
CA TYR A 237 -2.79 10.73 23.89
C TYR A 237 -3.80 11.77 24.36
N SER A 238 -4.23 12.63 23.44
CA SER A 238 -5.35 13.54 23.69
C SER A 238 -6.66 12.92 23.22
N TRP A 239 -7.71 12.92 24.05
CA TRP A 239 -9.06 12.50 23.63
C TRP A 239 -10.05 13.65 23.54
N ARG A 240 -9.74 14.76 24.22
CA ARG A 240 -10.61 15.93 24.30
C ARG A 240 -9.77 17.14 24.68
N ILE A 241 -9.91 18.19 23.88
CA ILE A 241 -9.43 19.53 24.21
C ILE A 241 -10.67 20.41 24.42
N LYS A 242 -10.57 21.35 25.35
CA LYS A 242 -11.51 22.45 25.50
C LYS A 242 -10.70 23.73 25.67
N VAL A 243 -11.20 24.81 25.09
CA VAL A 243 -10.64 26.14 25.29
C VAL A 243 -11.43 26.81 26.40
N HIS A 244 -10.74 27.38 27.39
CA HIS A 244 -11.42 28.10 28.46
C HIS A 244 -12.10 29.36 27.90
N PRO A 245 -13.40 29.58 28.13
CA PRO A 245 -14.20 30.57 27.40
C PRO A 245 -13.86 32.03 27.74
N ILE A 246 -13.00 32.28 28.73
CA ILE A 246 -12.62 33.63 29.17
C ILE A 246 -11.11 33.88 28.94
N SER A 247 -10.26 32.95 29.34
CA SER A 247 -8.78 33.08 29.25
C SER A 247 -8.20 32.54 27.95
N GLY A 248 -8.89 31.62 27.26
CA GLY A 248 -8.38 30.95 26.06
C GLY A 248 -7.32 29.87 26.33
N HIS A 249 -6.96 29.63 27.59
CA HIS A 249 -6.01 28.62 28.06
C HIS A 249 -6.35 28.20 29.49
#